data_AF-A0A7S4BX50-F1
#
_entry.id   AF-A0A7S4BX50-F1
#
_cell.length_a   1.000
_cell.length_b   1.000
_cell.length_c   1.000
_cell.angle_alpha   90.00
_cell.angle_beta   90.00
_cell.angle_gamma   90.00
#
_symmetry.space_group_name_H-M   'P 1'
#
loop_
_entity.id
_entity.type
_entity.pdbx_description
1 polymer ?
#
loop_
_entity_poly.entity_id
_entity_poly.type
_entity_poly.pdbx_seq_one_letter_code
_entity_poly.pdbx_strand_id
1 'polypeptide(L)'
;GRRGPHLVVAPASVVDNWIREFGNWCAGTLRVAKYHGAQKARLAKQHELDEDGFDVLVTTYAYFEGDGEAARLDRQWLHTKRWGYCVLDEAHALKNIGSSRYKRLSVLRAEQRLLLTGTPVQNNLVELLALLSFMLPQTFPPQVTHAFLESRGGDDASEGQVRRARRMLAPFVLRRCKKDVLRQLSPKHETSEALQMTDSQRELYDSILTKAAERRAPENGDNSGNGDNSGNGGGYNGGGRG
;
A
#
# COMPACT_ATOMS: atom_id res chain seq x y z
N GLY A 1 -15.85 -9.47 27.09
CA GLY A 1 -14.63 -9.24 26.29
C GLY A 1 -13.73 -8.24 26.98
N ARG A 2 -12.48 -8.07 26.53
CA ARG A 2 -11.60 -7.00 27.04
C ARG A 2 -12.14 -5.63 26.62
N ARG A 3 -12.20 -4.68 27.55
CA ARG A 3 -12.66 -3.30 27.30
C ARG A 3 -11.46 -2.42 26.98
N GLY A 4 -11.15 -2.26 25.69
CA GLY A 4 -10.31 -1.19 25.14
C GLY A 4 -8.89 -1.00 25.68
N PRO A 5 -8.16 0.02 25.16
CA PRO A 5 -8.53 0.79 23.98
C PRO A 5 -8.28 -0.02 22.70
N HIS A 6 -9.21 0.06 21.75
CA HIS A 6 -9.10 -0.52 20.41
C HIS A 6 -9.08 0.58 19.34
N LEU A 7 -8.33 0.38 18.27
CA LEU A 7 -8.18 1.33 17.18
C LEU A 7 -8.80 0.77 15.91
N VAL A 8 -9.62 1.58 15.23
CA VAL A 8 -10.08 1.35 13.86
C VAL A 8 -9.51 2.46 12.98
N VAL A 9 -8.78 2.10 11.94
CA VAL A 9 -8.26 3.02 10.93
C VAL A 9 -8.94 2.70 9.60
N ALA A 10 -9.63 3.67 9.03
CA ALA A 10 -10.39 3.48 7.80
C ALA A 10 -10.22 4.66 6.82
N PRO A 11 -10.61 4.51 5.54
CA PRO A 11 -10.73 5.66 4.64
C PRO A 11 -11.62 6.74 5.24
N ALA A 12 -11.27 8.02 5.05
CA ALA A 12 -12.02 9.13 5.65
C ALA A 12 -13.52 9.11 5.28
N SER A 13 -13.84 8.65 4.07
CA SER A 13 -15.21 8.51 3.54
C SER A 13 -16.09 7.53 4.31
N VAL A 14 -15.52 6.58 5.06
CA VAL A 14 -16.28 5.55 5.79
C VAL A 14 -16.16 5.68 7.31
N VAL A 15 -15.43 6.67 7.84
CA VAL A 15 -15.32 6.90 9.29
C VAL A 15 -16.70 7.11 9.92
N ASP A 16 -17.56 7.91 9.30
CA ASP A 16 -18.92 8.15 9.80
C ASP A 16 -19.81 6.91 9.69
N ASN A 17 -19.60 6.08 8.68
CA ASN A 17 -20.27 4.79 8.58
C ASN A 17 -19.88 3.88 9.76
N TRP A 18 -18.59 3.76 10.08
CA TRP A 18 -18.12 3.00 11.24
C TRP A 18 -18.76 3.46 12.55
N ILE A 19 -18.82 4.78 12.79
CA ILE A 19 -19.47 5.34 13.99
C ILE A 19 -20.95 4.98 14.05
N ARG A 20 -21.67 5.11 12.94
CA ARG A 20 -23.09 4.73 12.87
C ARG A 20 -23.30 3.24 13.14
N GLU A 21 -22.50 2.37 12.52
CA GLU A 21 -22.63 0.92 12.74
C GLU A 21 -22.31 0.54 14.19
N PHE A 22 -21.29 1.12 14.82
CA PHE A 22 -21.08 0.92 16.26
C PHE A 22 -22.27 1.41 17.09
N GLY A 23 -22.89 2.52 16.71
CA GLY A 23 -24.12 3.03 17.32
C GLY A 23 -25.32 2.09 17.15
N ASN A 24 -25.42 1.38 16.02
CA ASN A 24 -26.52 0.43 15.77
C ASN A 24 -26.31 -0.90 16.50
N TRP A 25 -25.09 -1.43 16.46
CA TRP A 25 -24.80 -2.81 16.89
C TRP A 25 -24.19 -2.92 18.29
N CYS A 26 -23.61 -1.83 18.82
CA CYS A 26 -22.87 -1.83 20.08
C CYS A 26 -23.35 -0.72 21.05
N ALA A 27 -24.54 -0.15 20.81
CA ALA A 27 -25.14 0.85 21.69
C ALA A 27 -25.13 0.40 23.15
N GLY A 28 -24.69 1.28 24.05
CA GLY A 28 -24.66 1.01 25.50
C GLY A 28 -23.64 -0.04 25.96
N THR A 29 -22.92 -0.69 25.04
CA THR A 29 -21.91 -1.71 25.38
C THR A 29 -20.49 -1.18 25.24
N LEU A 30 -20.23 -0.39 24.20
CA LEU A 30 -18.91 0.18 23.91
C LEU A 30 -18.98 1.71 23.84
N ARG A 31 -18.02 2.39 24.47
CA ARG A 31 -17.79 3.83 24.30
C ARG A 31 -16.92 4.05 23.07
N VAL A 32 -17.55 4.45 21.98
CA VAL A 32 -16.89 4.64 20.69
C VAL A 32 -16.68 6.12 20.40
N ALA A 33 -15.45 6.49 20.08
CA ALA A 33 -15.05 7.86 19.80
C ALA A 33 -14.61 8.05 18.35
N LYS A 34 -15.15 9.09 17.69
CA LYS A 34 -14.69 9.55 16.38
C LYS A 34 -13.49 10.48 16.57
N TYR A 35 -12.38 10.15 15.91
CA TYR A 35 -11.18 10.99 15.83
C TYR A 35 -10.96 11.46 14.39
N HIS A 36 -11.70 12.50 14.01
CA HIS A 36 -11.60 13.13 12.69
C HIS A 36 -12.12 14.57 12.73
N GLY A 37 -11.66 15.45 11.84
CA GLY A 37 -12.05 16.86 11.79
C GLY A 37 -10.87 17.82 11.81
N ALA A 38 -11.08 19.09 12.15
CA ALA A 38 -10.04 20.11 12.23
C ALA A 38 -9.07 19.88 13.41
N GLN A 39 -7.81 20.33 13.30
CA GLN A 39 -6.76 20.07 14.30
C GLN A 39 -7.14 20.56 15.71
N LYS A 40 -7.69 21.78 15.82
CA LYS A 40 -8.13 22.34 17.11
C LYS A 40 -9.18 21.45 17.80
N ALA A 41 -10.14 20.94 17.04
CA ALA A 41 -11.18 20.05 17.57
C ALA A 41 -10.58 18.70 18.01
N ARG A 42 -9.62 18.16 17.25
CA ARG A 42 -8.93 16.92 17.62
C ARG A 42 -8.12 17.06 18.90
N LEU A 43 -7.39 18.16 19.09
CA LEU A 43 -6.63 18.41 20.32
C LEU A 43 -7.53 18.50 21.55
N ALA A 44 -8.67 19.20 21.45
CA ALA A 44 -9.66 19.21 22.54
C ALA A 44 -10.21 17.79 22.81
N LYS A 45 -10.46 17.02 21.75
CA LYS A 45 -10.92 15.64 21.84
C LYS A 45 -9.89 14.72 22.52
N GLN A 46 -8.59 14.94 22.32
CA GLN A 46 -7.54 14.16 23.00
C GLN A 46 -7.64 14.31 24.52
N HIS A 47 -7.84 15.53 25.01
CA HIS A 47 -7.99 15.80 26.45
C HIS A 47 -9.23 15.11 27.03
N GLU A 48 -10.39 15.29 26.39
CA GLU A 48 -11.64 14.62 26.76
C GLU A 48 -11.47 13.09 26.82
N LEU A 49 -10.83 12.50 25.81
CA LEU A 49 -10.63 11.06 25.72
C LEU A 49 -9.60 10.51 26.71
N ASP A 50 -8.66 11.34 27.15
CA ASP A 50 -7.67 10.96 28.17
C ASP A 50 -8.29 10.98 29.58
N GLU A 51 -9.23 11.89 29.84
CA GLU A 51 -9.97 11.99 31.10
C GLU A 51 -11.11 10.97 31.20
N ASP A 52 -12.00 10.97 30.21
CA ASP A 52 -13.21 10.14 30.24
C ASP A 52 -12.92 8.69 29.83
N GLY A 53 -11.90 8.48 29.01
CA GLY A 53 -11.58 7.17 28.43
C GLY A 53 -12.57 6.72 27.34
N PHE A 54 -12.18 5.69 26.60
CA PHE A 54 -12.97 5.13 25.51
C PHE A 54 -12.61 3.65 25.30
N ASP A 55 -13.53 2.89 24.69
CA ASP A 55 -13.29 1.49 24.33
C ASP A 55 -12.75 1.36 22.91
N VAL A 56 -13.28 2.15 21.97
CA VAL A 56 -12.90 2.12 20.55
C VAL A 56 -12.68 3.54 20.02
N LEU A 57 -11.56 3.76 19.34
CA LEU A 57 -11.27 4.99 18.60
C LEU A 57 -11.33 4.71 17.10
N VAL A 58 -12.15 5.46 16.36
CA VAL A 58 -12.22 5.38 14.89
C VAL A 58 -11.53 6.60 14.28
N THR A 59 -10.54 6.35 13.43
CA THR A 59 -9.71 7.38 12.80
C THR A 59 -9.42 7.07 11.34
N THR A 60 -8.65 7.93 10.68
CA THR A 60 -8.31 7.81 9.26
C THR A 60 -6.82 7.66 8.99
N TYR A 61 -6.48 7.07 7.84
CA TYR A 61 -5.11 6.91 7.36
C TYR A 61 -4.34 8.24 7.19
N ALA A 62 -5.04 9.35 6.94
CA ALA A 62 -4.43 10.65 6.67
C ALA A 62 -3.43 11.09 7.77
N TYR A 63 -3.71 10.78 9.03
CA TYR A 63 -2.84 11.13 10.16
C TYR A 63 -1.54 10.32 10.20
N PHE A 64 -1.48 9.21 9.47
CA PHE A 64 -0.28 8.39 9.30
C PHE A 64 0.49 8.73 8.02
N GLU A 65 -0.08 9.54 7.12
CA GLU A 65 0.56 9.91 5.85
C GLU A 65 1.27 11.26 5.91
N GLY A 66 0.66 12.26 6.55
CA GLY A 66 1.20 13.62 6.56
C GLY A 66 2.48 13.77 7.40
N ASP A 67 3.46 14.50 6.87
CA ASP A 67 4.68 14.91 7.59
C ASP A 67 4.52 16.22 8.38
N GLY A 68 3.41 16.94 8.19
CA GLY A 68 3.14 18.19 8.89
C GLY A 68 2.98 18.02 10.40
N GLU A 69 3.19 19.12 11.13
CA GLU A 69 3.20 19.16 12.59
C GLU A 69 1.91 18.62 13.21
N ALA A 70 0.76 18.96 12.62
CA ALA A 70 -0.54 18.46 13.06
C ALA A 70 -0.59 16.92 13.09
N ALA A 71 -0.19 16.28 11.99
CA ALA A 71 -0.18 14.83 11.88
C ALA A 71 0.86 14.19 12.82
N ARG A 72 1.99 14.87 13.07
CA ARG A 72 2.99 14.42 14.05
C ARG A 72 2.43 14.40 15.47
N LEU A 73 1.73 15.44 15.88
CA LEU A 73 1.06 15.52 17.18
C LEU A 73 -0.03 14.44 17.33
N ASP A 74 -0.86 14.25 16.29
CA ASP A 74 -1.88 13.19 16.26
C ASP A 74 -1.23 11.81 16.48
N ARG A 75 -0.14 11.50 15.75
CA ARG A 75 0.58 10.23 15.90
C ARG A 75 1.19 10.08 17.28
N GLN A 76 1.81 11.13 17.82
CA GLN A 76 2.43 11.07 19.15
C GLN A 76 1.40 10.69 20.20
N TRP A 77 0.22 11.30 20.18
CA TRP A 77 -0.88 10.94 21.08
C TRP A 77 -1.34 9.49 20.87
N LEU A 78 -1.53 9.05 19.62
CA LEU A 78 -1.90 7.66 19.30
C LEU A 78 -0.85 6.63 19.77
N HIS A 79 0.43 7.01 19.83
CA HIS A 79 1.53 6.17 20.33
C HIS A 79 1.58 6.06 21.86
N THR A 80 0.94 6.97 22.60
CA THR A 80 0.87 6.88 24.07
C THR A 80 0.03 5.69 24.53
N LYS A 81 -0.89 5.22 23.68
CA LYS A 81 -1.83 4.15 24.01
C LYS A 81 -1.25 2.76 23.67
N ARG A 82 -1.65 1.76 24.44
CA ARG A 82 -1.43 0.33 24.14
C ARG A 82 -2.75 -0.26 23.65
N TRP A 83 -2.82 -0.53 22.35
CA TRP A 83 -4.04 -0.96 21.68
C TRP A 83 -4.24 -2.47 21.85
N GLY A 84 -5.44 -2.89 22.27
CA GLY A 84 -5.78 -4.31 22.28
C GLY A 84 -5.95 -4.86 20.86
N TYR A 85 -6.67 -4.11 20.02
CA TYR A 85 -6.86 -4.42 18.61
C TYR A 85 -6.55 -3.18 17.78
N CYS A 86 -5.87 -3.37 16.66
CA CYS A 86 -5.74 -2.40 15.58
C CYS A 86 -6.39 -2.98 14.32
N VAL A 87 -7.56 -2.47 13.98
CA VAL A 87 -8.35 -2.87 12.82
C VAL A 87 -8.06 -1.87 11.70
N LEU A 88 -7.68 -2.37 10.53
CA LEU A 88 -7.39 -1.57 9.35
C LEU A 88 -8.35 -1.95 8.25
N ASP A 89 -9.23 -1.02 7.91
CA ASP A 89 -10.22 -1.19 6.85
C ASP A 89 -9.68 -0.73 5.51
N GLU A 90 -9.99 -1.45 4.45
CA GLU A 90 -9.34 -1.31 3.14
C GLU A 90 -7.81 -1.44 3.22
N ALA A 91 -7.35 -2.54 3.85
CA ALA A 91 -5.94 -2.84 4.11
C ALA A 91 -5.04 -2.89 2.85
N HIS A 92 -5.60 -2.90 1.64
CA HIS A 92 -4.85 -2.65 0.41
C HIS A 92 -4.08 -1.30 0.44
N ALA A 93 -4.51 -0.37 1.31
CA ALA A 93 -3.79 0.84 1.67
C ALA A 93 -2.35 0.59 2.21
N LEU A 94 -2.04 -0.62 2.68
CA LEU A 94 -0.75 -1.02 3.25
C LEU A 94 0.13 -1.85 2.30
N LYS A 95 -0.20 -1.94 1.01
CA LYS A 95 0.50 -2.81 0.05
C LYS A 95 1.99 -2.50 -0.15
N ASN A 96 2.41 -1.27 0.13
CA ASN A 96 3.80 -0.84 -0.01
C ASN A 96 4.46 -0.66 1.37
N ILE A 97 5.39 -1.56 1.70
CA ILE A 97 6.18 -1.57 2.94
C ILE A 97 7.02 -0.28 3.12
N GLY A 98 7.41 0.35 2.00
CA GLY A 98 8.20 1.57 1.97
C GLY A 98 7.41 2.83 2.29
N SER A 99 6.08 2.78 2.23
CA SER A 99 5.21 3.95 2.44
C SER A 99 5.29 4.48 3.88
N SER A 100 5.23 5.81 4.04
CA SER A 100 5.17 6.47 5.35
C SER A 100 4.02 5.94 6.20
N ARG A 101 2.86 5.72 5.57
CA ARG A 101 1.67 5.11 6.16
C ARG A 101 2.00 3.76 6.79
N TYR A 102 2.59 2.84 6.01
CA TYR A 102 2.96 1.51 6.50
C TYR A 102 3.93 1.59 7.68
N LYS A 103 5.02 2.36 7.52
CA LYS A 103 6.07 2.48 8.54
C LYS A 103 5.51 3.01 9.86
N ARG A 104 4.68 4.06 9.81
CA ARG A 104 4.11 4.71 11.00
C ARG A 104 3.02 3.86 11.67
N LEU A 105 2.17 3.18 10.90
CA LEU A 105 1.19 2.25 11.48
C LEU A 105 1.89 1.00 12.06
N SER A 106 2.99 0.56 11.46
CA SER A 106 3.72 -0.63 11.90
C SER A 106 4.34 -0.48 13.28
N VAL A 107 4.65 0.75 13.71
CA VAL A 107 5.20 1.02 15.04
C VAL A 107 4.14 1.26 16.13
N LEU A 108 2.84 1.22 15.79
CA LEU A 108 1.78 1.27 16.79
C LEU A 108 1.81 0.01 17.67
N ARG A 109 1.73 0.22 18.98
CA ARG A 109 1.67 -0.85 19.98
C ARG A 109 0.28 -1.45 19.99
N ALA A 110 0.10 -2.54 19.24
CA ALA A 110 -1.16 -3.28 19.18
C ALA A 110 -0.90 -4.76 19.48
N GLU A 111 -1.69 -5.35 20.39
CA GLU A 111 -1.59 -6.79 20.70
C GLU A 111 -2.08 -7.65 19.53
N GLN A 112 -3.19 -7.24 18.91
CA GLN A 112 -3.78 -7.92 17.77
C GLN A 112 -3.97 -6.95 16.61
N ARG A 113 -3.69 -7.40 15.39
CA ARG A 113 -3.85 -6.62 14.16
C ARG A 113 -4.79 -7.35 13.22
N LEU A 114 -5.86 -6.67 12.82
CA LEU A 114 -6.88 -7.21 11.92
C LEU A 114 -6.91 -6.37 10.65
N LEU A 115 -6.76 -7.03 9.50
CA LEU A 115 -6.83 -6.41 8.20
C LEU A 115 -8.16 -6.78 7.54
N LEU A 116 -8.95 -5.78 7.15
CA LEU A 116 -10.17 -5.94 6.38
C LEU A 116 -9.92 -5.39 4.98
N THR A 117 -10.26 -6.16 3.94
CA THR A 117 -10.14 -5.71 2.55
C THR A 117 -11.21 -6.34 1.69
N GLY A 118 -11.90 -5.52 0.89
CA GLY A 118 -12.88 -5.99 -0.08
C GLY A 118 -12.21 -6.54 -1.35
N THR A 119 -11.01 -6.05 -1.67
CA THR A 119 -10.22 -6.53 -2.80
C THR A 119 -9.35 -7.70 -2.37
N PRO A 120 -9.30 -8.79 -3.16
CA PRO A 120 -8.33 -9.83 -2.91
C PRO A 120 -6.94 -9.19 -3.01
N VAL A 121 -6.10 -9.42 -1.99
CA VAL A 121 -4.68 -9.04 -1.99
C VAL A 121 -4.11 -9.35 -3.37
N GLN A 122 -3.57 -8.34 -4.06
CA GLN A 122 -3.23 -8.46 -5.47
C GLN A 122 -2.18 -9.57 -5.65
N ASN A 123 -2.11 -10.14 -6.85
CA ASN A 123 -1.38 -11.37 -7.14
C ASN A 123 0.15 -11.33 -6.90
N ASN A 124 0.70 -10.23 -6.41
CA ASN A 124 2.12 -10.04 -6.18
C ASN A 124 2.54 -10.52 -4.78
N LEU A 125 3.57 -11.36 -4.74
CA LEU A 125 4.22 -11.84 -3.51
C LEU A 125 4.66 -10.68 -2.60
N VAL A 126 5.04 -9.55 -3.17
CA VAL A 126 5.49 -8.35 -2.45
C VAL A 126 4.40 -7.80 -1.53
N GLU A 127 3.20 -7.58 -2.07
CA GLU A 127 2.07 -7.04 -1.29
C GLU A 127 1.61 -8.03 -0.22
N LEU A 128 1.63 -9.31 -0.58
CA LEU A 128 1.27 -10.42 0.29
C LEU A 128 2.17 -10.48 1.53
N LEU A 129 3.47 -10.36 1.31
CA LEU A 129 4.48 -10.33 2.36
C LEU A 129 4.42 -9.06 3.19
N ALA A 130 4.13 -7.91 2.58
CA ALA A 130 3.93 -6.66 3.30
C ALA A 130 2.76 -6.78 4.31
N LEU A 131 1.62 -7.35 3.90
CA LEU A 131 0.48 -7.54 4.80
C LEU A 131 0.78 -8.56 5.90
N LEU A 132 1.50 -9.65 5.59
CA LEU A 132 1.94 -10.64 6.58
C LEU A 132 2.85 -10.03 7.64
N SER A 133 3.88 -9.31 7.21
CA SER A 133 4.82 -8.63 8.10
C SER A 133 4.12 -7.60 8.98
N PHE A 134 3.10 -6.93 8.43
CA PHE A 134 2.27 -6.01 9.21
C PHE A 134 1.44 -6.72 10.29
N MET A 135 0.77 -7.83 9.96
CA MET A 135 -0.11 -8.57 10.89
C MET A 135 0.68 -9.31 11.97
N LEU A 136 1.77 -9.97 11.57
CA LEU A 136 2.55 -10.89 12.40
C LEU A 136 4.04 -10.48 12.39
N PRO A 137 4.40 -9.31 12.93
CA PRO A 137 5.76 -8.79 12.85
C PRO A 137 6.80 -9.68 13.56
N GLN A 138 6.37 -10.52 14.52
CA GLN A 138 7.24 -11.46 15.22
C GLN A 138 7.57 -12.70 14.37
N THR A 139 6.61 -13.17 13.55
CA THR A 139 6.79 -14.32 12.66
C THR A 139 7.43 -13.91 11.34
N PHE A 140 7.09 -12.72 10.85
CA PHE A 140 7.60 -12.14 9.61
C PHE A 140 8.23 -10.76 9.86
N PRO A 141 9.46 -10.71 10.43
CA PRO A 141 10.13 -9.45 10.69
C PRO A 141 10.24 -8.59 9.42
N PRO A 142 10.00 -7.27 9.50
CA PRO A 142 10.08 -6.38 8.35
C PRO A 142 11.44 -6.42 7.66
N GLN A 143 12.53 -6.64 8.39
CA GLN A 143 13.90 -6.69 7.86
C GLN A 143 14.11 -7.92 6.97
N VAL A 144 13.65 -9.09 7.42
CA VAL A 144 13.70 -10.34 6.65
C VAL A 144 12.82 -10.22 5.41
N THR A 145 11.63 -9.63 5.60
CA THR A 145 10.71 -9.39 4.50
C THR A 145 11.33 -8.46 3.46
N HIS A 146 11.90 -7.32 3.88
CA HIS A 146 12.54 -6.36 2.99
C HIS A 146 13.72 -6.98 2.23
N ALA A 147 14.63 -7.67 2.92
CA ALA A 147 15.76 -8.35 2.30
C ALA A 147 15.31 -9.42 1.28
N PHE A 148 14.23 -10.14 1.59
CA PHE A 148 13.64 -11.11 0.67
C PHE A 148 13.04 -10.44 -0.58
N LEU A 149 12.46 -9.24 -0.44
CA LEU A 149 11.90 -8.47 -1.55
C LEU A 149 12.99 -7.83 -2.41
N GLU A 150 14.04 -7.28 -1.80
CA GLU A 150 15.17 -6.65 -2.49
C GLU A 150 16.02 -7.66 -3.26
N SER A 151 16.31 -8.83 -2.66
CA SER A 151 17.13 -9.87 -3.29
C SER A 151 16.49 -10.53 -4.51
N ARG A 152 15.19 -10.35 -4.74
CA ARG A 152 14.44 -11.06 -5.78
C ARG A 152 13.98 -10.22 -6.95
N GLY A 153 14.34 -8.93 -7.01
CA GLY A 153 13.95 -8.04 -8.09
C GLY A 153 12.42 -7.95 -8.21
N GLY A 154 11.82 -7.02 -7.47
CA GLY A 154 10.37 -6.87 -7.36
C GLY A 154 9.63 -7.18 -8.67
N ASP A 155 8.78 -8.20 -8.61
CA ASP A 155 7.95 -8.84 -9.65
C ASP A 155 8.39 -10.20 -10.21
N ASP A 156 9.66 -10.60 -10.19
CA ASP A 156 10.09 -11.90 -10.79
C ASP A 156 9.95 -13.11 -9.85
N ALA A 157 8.93 -13.09 -8.98
CA ALA A 157 8.59 -14.22 -8.14
C ALA A 157 7.93 -15.33 -8.97
N SER A 158 8.62 -16.46 -9.16
CA SER A 158 8.05 -17.66 -9.78
C SER A 158 6.67 -17.99 -9.20
N GLU A 159 5.71 -18.36 -10.05
CA GLU A 159 4.35 -18.73 -9.64
C GLU A 159 4.31 -19.78 -8.51
N GLY A 160 5.31 -20.67 -8.45
CA GLY A 160 5.43 -21.66 -7.37
C GLY A 160 5.65 -21.03 -5.99
N GLN A 161 6.41 -19.93 -5.92
CA GLN A 161 6.68 -19.20 -4.69
C GLN A 161 5.44 -18.42 -4.22
N VAL A 162 4.74 -17.78 -5.17
CA VAL A 162 3.45 -17.13 -4.91
C VAL A 162 2.44 -18.15 -4.35
N ARG A 163 2.35 -19.35 -4.95
CA ARG A 163 1.50 -20.44 -4.45
C ARG A 163 1.88 -20.88 -3.03
N ARG A 164 3.18 -21.00 -2.72
CA ARG A 164 3.66 -21.38 -1.39
C ARG A 164 3.29 -20.32 -0.34
N ALA A 165 3.51 -19.04 -0.63
CA ALA A 165 3.15 -17.95 0.27
C ALA A 165 1.63 -17.87 0.49
N ARG A 166 0.82 -18.06 -0.56
CA ARG A 166 -0.64 -18.16 -0.43
C ARG A 166 -1.07 -19.31 0.49
N ARG A 167 -0.42 -20.48 0.40
CA ARG A 167 -0.72 -21.62 1.27
C ARG A 167 -0.37 -21.34 2.74
N MET A 168 0.75 -20.65 2.98
CA MET A 168 1.12 -20.19 4.33
C MET A 168 0.11 -19.17 4.88
N LEU A 169 -0.53 -18.40 4.01
CA LEU A 169 -1.52 -17.38 4.37
C LEU A 169 -2.94 -17.89 4.57
N ALA A 170 -3.29 -19.00 3.91
CA ALA A 170 -4.61 -19.60 3.99
C ALA A 170 -5.20 -19.68 5.43
N PRO A 171 -4.46 -20.09 6.47
CA PRO A 171 -5.00 -20.12 7.83
C PRO A 171 -5.26 -18.74 8.45
N PHE A 172 -4.61 -17.69 7.96
CA PHE A 172 -4.75 -16.31 8.46
C PHE A 172 -5.77 -15.47 7.68
N VAL A 173 -6.29 -16.00 6.56
CA VAL A 173 -7.20 -15.28 5.67
C VAL A 173 -8.55 -15.96 5.65
N LEU A 174 -9.56 -15.28 6.17
CA LEU A 174 -10.95 -15.67 5.99
C LEU A 174 -11.54 -14.94 4.78
N ARG A 175 -11.81 -15.67 3.69
CA ARG A 175 -12.45 -15.14 2.48
C ARG A 175 -13.78 -15.84 2.22
N ARG A 176 -14.83 -15.04 1.97
CA ARG A 176 -16.15 -15.52 1.53
C ARG A 176 -16.52 -14.83 0.22
N CYS A 177 -17.07 -15.55 -0.77
CA CYS A 177 -17.56 -14.91 -2.00
C CYS A 177 -19.04 -14.52 -1.85
N LYS A 178 -19.48 -13.49 -2.58
CA LYS A 178 -20.90 -13.08 -2.60
C LYS A 178 -21.82 -14.23 -3.00
N LYS A 179 -21.42 -15.06 -3.96
CA LYS A 179 -22.14 -16.28 -4.38
C LYS A 179 -22.34 -17.30 -3.24
N ASP A 180 -21.44 -17.31 -2.26
CA ASP A 180 -21.47 -18.28 -1.15
C ASP A 180 -22.42 -17.83 -0.03
N VAL A 181 -22.72 -16.53 0.06
CA VAL A 181 -23.40 -15.91 1.23
C VAL A 181 -24.70 -15.21 0.86
N LEU A 182 -24.81 -14.63 -0.33
CA LEU A 182 -25.91 -13.76 -0.74
C LEU A 182 -26.67 -14.36 -1.91
N ARG A 183 -27.43 -15.43 -1.64
CA ARG A 183 -28.27 -16.13 -2.64
C ARG A 183 -29.45 -15.29 -3.15
N GLN A 184 -29.76 -14.18 -2.47
CA GLN A 184 -30.87 -13.28 -2.79
C GLN A 184 -30.50 -12.14 -3.74
N LEU A 185 -29.21 -11.97 -4.07
CA LEU A 185 -28.79 -10.94 -5.02
C LEU A 185 -29.02 -11.39 -6.46
N SER A 186 -29.63 -10.52 -7.26
CA SER A 186 -29.73 -10.70 -8.71
C SER A 186 -28.34 -10.85 -9.33
N PRO A 187 -28.22 -11.64 -10.42
CA PRO A 187 -26.95 -11.79 -11.13
C PRO A 187 -26.45 -10.44 -11.65
N LYS A 188 -25.14 -10.20 -11.53
CA LYS A 188 -24.47 -9.05 -12.15
C LYS A 188 -24.31 -9.35 -13.64
N HIS A 189 -24.83 -8.49 -14.51
CA HIS A 189 -24.55 -8.51 -15.93
C HIS A 189 -23.46 -7.48 -16.26
N GLU A 190 -22.51 -7.85 -17.10
CA GLU A 190 -21.40 -7.00 -17.51
C GLU A 190 -21.32 -7.04 -19.04
N THR A 191 -21.43 -5.87 -19.66
CA THR A 191 -21.40 -5.70 -21.11
C THR A 191 -20.20 -4.81 -21.44
N SER A 192 -19.37 -5.26 -22.38
CA SER A 192 -18.24 -4.47 -22.90
C SER A 192 -18.58 -4.00 -24.30
N GLU A 193 -18.68 -2.69 -24.49
CA GLU A 193 -18.94 -2.07 -25.79
C GLU A 193 -17.64 -1.46 -26.32
N ALA A 194 -17.19 -1.96 -27.47
CA ALA A 194 -16.03 -1.41 -28.15
C ALA A 194 -16.42 -0.13 -28.89
N LEU A 195 -15.91 1.00 -28.43
CA LEU A 195 -16.13 2.30 -29.09
C LEU A 195 -15.05 2.55 -30.13
N GLN A 196 -15.45 3.08 -31.28
CA GLN A 196 -14.52 3.59 -32.28
C GLN A 196 -14.13 5.02 -31.93
N MET A 197 -12.84 5.35 -32.06
CA MET A 197 -12.39 6.73 -31.96
C MET A 197 -13.01 7.55 -33.10
N THR A 198 -13.46 8.77 -32.79
CA THR A 198 -13.78 9.74 -33.83
C THR A 198 -12.51 10.13 -34.60
N ASP A 199 -12.66 10.68 -35.79
CA ASP A 199 -11.51 11.09 -36.61
C ASP A 199 -10.62 12.09 -35.87
N SER A 200 -11.21 13.07 -35.19
CA SER A 200 -10.49 14.03 -34.34
C SER A 200 -9.75 13.39 -33.16
N GLN A 201 -10.31 12.34 -32.54
CA GLN A 201 -9.65 11.60 -31.46
C GLN A 201 -8.49 10.76 -32.01
N ARG A 202 -8.65 10.18 -33.19
CA ARG A 202 -7.63 9.40 -33.88
C ARG A 202 -6.43 10.26 -34.27
N GLU A 203 -6.67 11.41 -34.88
CA GLU A 203 -5.61 12.37 -35.24
C GLU A 203 -4.83 12.83 -33.99
N LEU A 204 -5.53 13.15 -32.90
CA LEU A 204 -4.90 13.53 -31.65
C LEU A 204 -4.08 12.36 -31.07
N TYR A 205 -4.65 11.16 -31.06
CA TYR A 205 -3.99 9.94 -30.57
C TYR A 205 -2.70 9.65 -31.36
N ASP A 206 -2.76 9.69 -32.69
CA ASP A 206 -1.62 9.47 -33.56
C ASP A 206 -0.55 10.56 -33.35
N SER A 207 -0.96 11.82 -33.17
CA SER A 207 -0.01 12.91 -32.87
C SER A 207 0.75 12.70 -31.55
N ILE A 208 0.09 12.11 -30.54
CA ILE A 208 0.70 11.79 -29.24
C ILE A 208 1.67 10.63 -29.40
N LEU A 209 1.30 9.60 -30.17
CA LEU A 209 2.16 8.45 -30.44
C LEU A 209 3.44 8.88 -31.18
N THR A 210 3.33 9.73 -32.20
CA THR A 210 4.47 10.24 -32.95
C THR A 210 5.42 11.04 -32.05
N LYS A 211 4.89 11.98 -31.26
CA LYS A 211 5.70 12.74 -30.28
C LYS A 211 6.37 11.84 -29.23
N ALA A 212 5.71 10.76 -28.81
CA ALA A 212 6.30 9.82 -27.86
C ALA A 212 7.40 8.96 -28.50
N ALA A 213 7.27 8.62 -29.79
CA ALA A 213 8.30 7.91 -30.56
C ALA A 213 9.53 8.79 -30.79
N GLU A 214 9.34 10.06 -31.16
CA GLU A 214 10.42 11.05 -31.33
C GLU A 214 11.21 11.27 -30.05
N ARG A 215 10.55 11.35 -28.88
CA ARG A 215 11.23 11.46 -27.57
C ARG A 215 12.00 10.21 -27.16
N ARG A 216 11.72 9.05 -27.76
CA ARG A 216 12.40 7.78 -27.49
C ARG A 216 13.53 7.49 -28.48
N ALA A 217 13.62 8.23 -29.57
CA ALA A 217 14.76 8.11 -30.48
C ALA A 217 16.01 8.66 -29.76
N PRO A 218 17.12 7.88 -29.68
CA PRO A 218 18.35 8.39 -29.11
C PRO A 218 18.87 9.53 -30.00
N GLU A 219 19.36 10.61 -29.39
CA GLU A 219 20.15 11.62 -30.09
C GLU A 219 21.37 10.93 -30.71
N ASN A 220 21.33 10.66 -32.01
CA ASN A 220 22.53 10.29 -32.75
C ASN A 220 23.44 11.52 -32.73
N GLY A 221 24.44 11.46 -31.87
CA GLY A 221 25.53 12.42 -31.84
C GLY A 221 26.23 12.44 -33.20
N ASP A 222 26.10 13.57 -33.89
CA ASP A 222 27.02 13.98 -34.94
C ASP A 222 28.44 14.00 -34.35
N ASN A 223 29.27 13.06 -34.75
CA ASN A 223 30.72 13.19 -34.65
C ASN A 223 31.35 12.94 -36.02
N SER A 224 31.08 13.84 -36.97
CA SER A 224 31.94 14.08 -38.11
C SER A 224 33.18 14.86 -37.63
N GLY A 225 34.11 14.14 -37.01
CA GLY A 225 35.43 14.63 -36.60
C GLY A 225 36.50 14.15 -37.58
N ASN A 226 36.86 15.06 -38.48
CA ASN A 226 37.93 15.01 -39.46
C ASN A 226 39.28 14.54 -38.86
N GLY A 227 40.05 13.73 -39.59
CA GLY A 227 41.35 13.23 -39.13
C GLY A 227 42.11 12.41 -40.17
N ASP A 228 42.52 13.06 -41.26
CA ASP A 228 43.63 12.63 -42.10
C ASP A 228 44.89 12.36 -41.26
N ASN A 229 45.51 11.19 -41.39
CA ASN A 229 46.97 11.12 -41.38
C ASN A 229 47.49 9.86 -42.11
N SER A 230 47.92 10.08 -43.35
CA SER A 230 48.86 9.23 -44.09
C SER A 230 50.24 9.22 -43.42
N GLY A 231 50.87 8.06 -43.21
CA GLY A 231 52.29 8.04 -42.83
C GLY A 231 52.89 6.71 -42.34
N ASN A 232 53.29 5.88 -43.29
CA ASN A 232 54.60 5.20 -43.35
C ASN A 232 54.94 4.03 -42.40
N GLY A 233 54.88 2.82 -42.97
CA GLY A 233 56.03 1.94 -43.22
C GLY A 233 57.01 1.61 -42.07
N GLY A 234 57.09 0.32 -41.71
CA GLY A 234 58.22 -0.22 -40.97
C GLY A 234 57.96 -1.58 -40.34
N GLY A 235 58.05 -2.65 -41.13
CA GLY A 235 58.12 -4.01 -40.60
C GLY A 235 59.48 -4.27 -39.96
N TYR A 236 59.50 -4.95 -38.82
CA TYR A 236 60.64 -5.75 -38.37
C TYR A 236 60.16 -6.96 -37.57
N ASN A 237 60.74 -8.09 -37.92
CA ASN A 237 60.52 -9.44 -37.43
C ASN A 237 61.65 -9.82 -36.44
N GLY A 238 61.37 -10.73 -35.52
CA GLY A 238 62.34 -11.33 -34.58
C GLY A 238 62.04 -10.94 -33.12
N GLY A 239 61.74 -11.83 -32.17
CA GLY A 239 62.25 -13.19 -31.99
C GLY A 239 63.42 -13.16 -31.01
N GLY A 240 63.19 -13.43 -29.72
CA GLY A 240 64.27 -13.49 -28.74
C GLY A 240 63.79 -13.69 -27.31
N ARG A 241 64.13 -14.87 -26.77
CA ARG A 241 63.89 -15.33 -25.39
C ARG A 241 64.70 -14.52 -24.37
N GLY A 242 64.19 -14.50 -23.14
CA GLY A 242 64.88 -14.05 -21.93
C GLY A 242 63.89 -13.91 -20.79
#